data_AF-A0A2E9YHR6-F1
#
_entry.id   AF-A0A2E9YHR6-F1
#
_cell.length_a   1.000
_cell.length_b   1.000
_cell.length_c   1.000
_cell.angle_alpha   90.00
_cell.angle_beta   90.00
_cell.angle_gamma   90.00
#
_symmetry.space_group_name_H-M   'P 1'
#
loop_
_entity.id
_entity.type
_entity.pdbx_description
1 polymer ?
#
loop_
_entity_poly.entity_id
_entity_poly.type
_entity_poly.pdbx_seq_one_letter_code
_entity_poly.pdbx_strand_id
1 'polypeptide(L)'
;MESAIRKLLENRAVNLRPSPVESPPHGFICIGIAKRVPDLHPSDNREVFVWHVPSDLLSLSEQELERWRVDAPKGRHWILSERELSPDSSPFNSSDVIFWGPDSISNWIGQAVLSGELVARNPDGMPKGDLLLSDSDNPDNCEPISLKPSFDPAYWLAHRGMEGSVITPVLLNAKLWTVTGDLVAPSLDVERDHWSVIEDPWSACLRMLDYSDQANNIPDLRTISPADESWLPESRLHMEIQKLLEVRKRSRVEETDSSGPVKSMLLEKWSFRKESAQFHESALFIPGWIIQTTGKILHGSNGRTYNLDASPSATT
;
A
#
# COMPACT_ATOMS: atom_id res chain seq x y z
N MET A 1 -12.09 -9.61 -8.97
CA MET A 1 -11.56 -9.61 -10.35
C MET A 1 -12.59 -9.15 -11.39
N GLU A 2 -13.83 -9.65 -11.33
CA GLU A 2 -14.90 -9.34 -12.30
C GLU A 2 -15.09 -7.85 -12.60
N SER A 3 -15.07 -6.98 -11.57
CA SER A 3 -15.24 -5.53 -11.73
C SER A 3 -14.13 -4.88 -12.57
N ALA A 4 -12.90 -5.38 -12.49
CA ALA A 4 -11.79 -4.90 -13.32
C ALA A 4 -11.92 -5.40 -14.77
N ILE A 5 -12.39 -6.64 -14.97
CA ILE A 5 -12.70 -7.18 -16.31
C ILE A 5 -13.77 -6.30 -16.98
N ARG A 6 -14.87 -5.99 -16.28
CA ARG A 6 -15.93 -5.11 -16.80
C ARG A 6 -15.41 -3.73 -17.17
N LYS A 7 -14.66 -3.08 -16.26
CA LYS A 7 -14.05 -1.76 -16.51
C LYS A 7 -13.09 -1.77 -17.69
N LEU A 8 -12.29 -2.83 -17.85
CA LEU A 8 -11.36 -2.94 -18.96
C LEU A 8 -12.10 -3.06 -20.30
N LEU A 9 -13.18 -3.85 -20.34
CA LEU A 9 -14.04 -3.96 -21.51
C LEU A 9 -14.69 -2.62 -21.85
N GLU A 10 -15.19 -1.88 -20.86
CA GLU A 10 -15.76 -0.54 -21.03
C GLU A 10 -14.72 0.45 -21.59
N ASN A 11 -13.51 0.49 -21.03
CA ASN A 11 -12.43 1.38 -21.47
C ASN A 11 -11.99 1.10 -22.91
N ARG A 12 -12.16 -0.14 -23.39
CA ARG A 12 -11.89 -0.56 -24.77
C ARG A 12 -13.10 -0.44 -25.70
N ALA A 13 -14.14 0.29 -25.28
CA ALA A 13 -15.39 0.50 -26.01
C ALA A 13 -16.15 -0.80 -26.35
N VAL A 14 -15.94 -1.86 -25.56
CA VAL A 14 -16.70 -3.11 -25.66
C VAL A 14 -17.97 -2.98 -24.82
N ASN A 15 -19.07 -2.62 -25.48
CA ASN A 15 -20.38 -2.53 -24.83
C ASN A 15 -20.98 -3.92 -24.63
N LEU A 16 -21.14 -4.32 -23.37
CA LEU A 16 -21.81 -5.56 -22.98
C LEU A 16 -23.32 -5.35 -22.88
N ARG A 17 -24.06 -6.11 -23.68
CA ARG A 17 -25.51 -6.22 -23.55
C ARG A 17 -25.87 -7.22 -22.43
N PRO A 18 -26.96 -7.00 -21.70
CA PRO A 18 -27.48 -8.00 -20.76
C PRO A 18 -27.69 -9.32 -21.49
N SER A 19 -27.23 -10.41 -20.87
CA SER A 19 -27.45 -11.76 -21.39
C SER A 19 -28.82 -12.28 -20.95
N PRO A 20 -29.58 -13.00 -21.80
CA PRO A 20 -30.85 -13.62 -21.44
C PRO A 20 -30.68 -14.92 -20.62
N VAL A 21 -29.48 -15.20 -20.10
CA VAL A 21 -29.21 -16.41 -19.31
C VAL A 21 -29.84 -16.24 -17.92
N GLU A 22 -31.04 -16.80 -17.74
CA GLU A 22 -31.81 -16.70 -16.48
C GLU A 22 -31.21 -17.54 -15.34
N SER A 23 -30.50 -18.62 -15.68
CA SER A 23 -29.80 -19.49 -14.72
C SER A 23 -28.41 -19.84 -15.25
N PRO A 24 -27.35 -19.14 -14.84
CA PRO A 24 -26.02 -19.44 -15.33
C PRO A 24 -25.53 -20.80 -14.79
N PRO A 25 -24.69 -21.53 -15.55
CA PRO A 25 -24.12 -22.79 -15.10
C PRO A 25 -23.30 -22.60 -13.82
N HIS A 26 -23.33 -23.58 -12.91
CA HIS A 26 -22.62 -23.49 -11.63
C HIS A 26 -21.13 -23.20 -11.82
N GLY A 27 -20.62 -22.16 -11.17
CA GLY A 27 -19.22 -21.73 -11.28
C GLY A 27 -18.92 -20.83 -12.49
N PHE A 28 -19.88 -20.53 -13.35
CA PHE A 28 -19.72 -19.64 -14.49
C PHE A 28 -20.66 -18.44 -14.36
N ILE A 29 -20.14 -17.23 -14.48
CA ILE A 29 -20.92 -15.99 -14.42
C ILE A 29 -20.97 -15.40 -15.82
N CYS A 30 -22.17 -15.27 -16.41
CA CYS A 30 -22.31 -14.58 -17.69
C CYS A 30 -22.23 -13.07 -17.47
N ILE A 31 -21.14 -12.44 -17.90
CA ILE A 31 -20.92 -11.00 -17.73
C ILE A 31 -21.83 -10.20 -18.68
N GLY A 32 -22.05 -10.73 -19.89
CA GLY A 32 -22.90 -10.14 -20.92
C GLY A 32 -22.52 -10.61 -22.33
N ILE A 33 -23.12 -9.95 -23.33
CA ILE A 33 -22.87 -10.23 -24.75
C ILE A 33 -22.16 -9.03 -25.39
N ALA A 34 -20.96 -9.25 -25.93
CA ALA A 34 -20.19 -8.26 -26.67
C ALA A 34 -20.45 -8.41 -28.17
N LYS A 35 -20.71 -7.29 -28.86
CA LYS A 35 -20.81 -7.30 -30.34
C LYS A 35 -19.49 -7.58 -31.03
N ARG A 36 -18.41 -7.06 -30.46
CA ARG A 36 -17.05 -7.18 -30.97
C ARG A 36 -16.11 -7.06 -29.79
N VAL A 37 -15.12 -7.94 -29.73
CA VAL A 37 -14.02 -7.85 -28.77
C VAL A 37 -12.74 -7.69 -29.58
N PRO A 38 -12.07 -6.52 -29.54
CA PRO A 38 -10.85 -6.26 -30.32
C PRO A 38 -9.71 -7.25 -30.02
N ASP A 39 -9.69 -7.77 -28.79
CA ASP A 39 -8.71 -8.75 -28.30
C ASP A 39 -8.97 -10.18 -28.81
N LEU A 40 -10.17 -10.43 -29.34
CA LEU A 40 -10.49 -11.64 -30.09
C LEU A 40 -10.26 -11.38 -31.57
N HIS A 41 -10.00 -12.44 -32.35
CA HIS A 41 -9.56 -12.34 -33.75
C HIS A 41 -10.22 -11.18 -34.53
N PRO A 42 -9.43 -10.20 -35.03
CA PRO A 42 -9.92 -8.88 -35.44
C PRO A 42 -10.83 -8.89 -36.69
N SER A 43 -10.94 -10.03 -37.38
CA SER A 43 -11.77 -10.23 -38.57
C SER A 43 -13.17 -10.80 -38.27
N ASP A 44 -13.47 -11.15 -37.02
CA ASP A 44 -14.73 -11.79 -36.66
C ASP A 44 -15.71 -10.81 -35.98
N ASN A 45 -16.84 -10.57 -36.66
CA ASN A 45 -17.91 -9.67 -36.23
C ASN A 45 -19.08 -10.40 -35.53
N ARG A 46 -18.92 -11.69 -35.18
CA ARG A 46 -19.96 -12.44 -34.45
C ARG A 46 -20.02 -11.98 -33.00
N GLU A 47 -21.24 -11.89 -32.47
CA GLU A 47 -21.46 -11.60 -31.06
C GLU A 47 -20.85 -12.71 -30.18
N VAL A 48 -20.25 -12.31 -29.07
CA VAL A 48 -19.56 -13.19 -28.12
C VAL A 48 -20.20 -13.07 -26.75
N PHE A 49 -20.55 -14.21 -26.16
CA PHE A 49 -20.89 -14.32 -24.75
C PHE A 49 -19.61 -14.27 -23.93
N VAL A 50 -19.52 -13.32 -23.00
CA VAL A 50 -18.39 -13.16 -22.10
C VAL A 50 -18.73 -13.82 -20.77
N TRP A 51 -17.91 -14.77 -20.35
CA TRP A 51 -18.05 -15.52 -19.11
C TRP A 51 -16.88 -15.23 -18.19
N HIS A 52 -17.15 -15.15 -16.90
CA HIS A 52 -16.15 -15.10 -15.85
C HIS A 52 -16.29 -16.32 -14.94
N VAL A 53 -15.17 -17.01 -14.72
CA VAL A 53 -15.05 -18.09 -13.76
C VAL A 53 -14.22 -17.56 -12.59
N PRO A 54 -14.84 -17.35 -11.41
CA PRO A 54 -14.14 -16.80 -10.25
C PRO A 54 -13.12 -17.78 -9.68
N SER A 55 -12.22 -17.27 -8.87
CA SER A 55 -11.26 -18.09 -8.11
C SER A 55 -11.99 -19.09 -7.21
N ASP A 56 -11.44 -20.31 -7.12
CA ASP A 56 -11.91 -21.37 -6.24
C ASP A 56 -10.70 -22.23 -5.81
N LEU A 57 -10.87 -23.07 -4.78
CA LEU A 57 -9.84 -23.96 -4.24
C LEU A 57 -9.33 -25.00 -5.25
N LEU A 58 -10.17 -25.40 -6.21
CA LEU A 58 -9.87 -26.46 -7.17
C LEU A 58 -9.66 -25.90 -8.58
N SER A 59 -8.85 -26.59 -9.39
CA SER A 59 -8.76 -26.32 -10.83
C SER A 59 -10.11 -26.55 -11.52
N LEU A 60 -10.34 -25.90 -12.65
CA LEU A 60 -11.54 -26.06 -13.45
C LEU A 60 -11.52 -27.43 -14.12
N SER A 61 -12.47 -28.29 -13.73
CA SER A 61 -12.55 -29.66 -14.21
C SER A 61 -13.24 -29.75 -15.58
N GLU A 62 -12.91 -30.81 -16.34
CA GLU A 62 -13.58 -31.10 -17.62
C GLU A 62 -15.09 -31.31 -17.44
N GLN A 63 -15.53 -31.87 -16.30
CA GLN A 63 -16.95 -32.09 -16.01
C GLN A 63 -17.73 -30.78 -15.82
N GLU A 64 -17.15 -29.81 -15.12
CA GLU A 64 -17.75 -28.46 -14.98
C GLU A 64 -17.91 -27.79 -16.34
N LEU A 65 -16.91 -27.97 -17.19
CA LEU A 65 -16.82 -27.37 -18.51
C LEU A 65 -17.76 -28.01 -19.53
N GLU A 66 -17.90 -29.34 -19.47
CA GLU A 66 -18.89 -30.10 -20.24
C GLU A 66 -20.32 -29.75 -19.80
N ARG A 67 -20.56 -29.62 -18.50
CA ARG A 67 -21.85 -29.17 -17.98
C ARG A 67 -22.17 -27.75 -18.45
N TRP A 68 -21.20 -26.84 -18.37
CA TRP A 68 -21.33 -25.51 -18.93
C TRP A 68 -21.70 -25.55 -20.42
N ARG A 69 -21.05 -26.40 -21.22
CA ARG A 69 -21.30 -26.53 -22.66
C ARG A 69 -22.73 -26.96 -22.99
N VAL A 70 -23.34 -27.81 -22.15
CA VAL A 70 -24.73 -28.25 -22.32
C VAL A 70 -25.71 -27.12 -22.04
N ASP A 71 -25.42 -26.33 -21.00
CA ASP A 71 -26.32 -25.29 -20.50
C ASP A 71 -26.09 -23.92 -21.18
N ALA A 72 -24.94 -23.72 -21.85
CA ALA A 72 -24.59 -22.47 -22.51
C ALA A 72 -25.48 -22.20 -23.75
N PRO A 73 -25.88 -20.94 -24.00
CA PRO A 73 -26.57 -20.56 -25.23
C PRO A 73 -25.75 -20.92 -26.47
N LYS A 74 -26.39 -21.16 -27.60
CA LYS A 74 -25.66 -21.36 -28.86
C LYS A 74 -25.00 -20.05 -29.30
N GLY A 75 -23.70 -20.09 -29.55
CA GLY A 75 -22.98 -18.94 -30.07
C GLY A 75 -21.48 -19.04 -29.83
N ARG A 76 -20.81 -17.90 -29.91
CA ARG A 76 -19.39 -17.81 -29.59
C ARG A 76 -19.22 -17.41 -28.13
N HIS A 77 -18.28 -18.03 -27.45
CA HIS A 77 -18.04 -17.84 -26.04
C HIS A 77 -16.60 -17.48 -25.78
N TRP A 78 -16.40 -16.56 -24.85
CA TRP A 78 -15.11 -16.21 -24.31
C TRP A 78 -15.17 -16.42 -22.80
N ILE A 79 -14.37 -17.37 -22.32
CA ILE A 79 -14.30 -17.74 -20.92
C ILE A 79 -13.03 -17.15 -20.32
N LEU A 80 -13.23 -16.28 -19.33
CA LEU A 80 -12.18 -15.67 -18.54
C LEU A 80 -12.13 -16.37 -17.18
N SER A 81 -11.18 -17.28 -16.99
CA SER A 81 -11.03 -18.08 -15.78
C SER A 81 -9.89 -17.66 -14.87
N GLU A 82 -10.21 -17.38 -13.61
CA GLU A 82 -9.24 -17.25 -12.52
C GLU A 82 -8.74 -18.61 -11.99
N ARG A 83 -9.30 -19.72 -12.50
CA ARG A 83 -8.89 -21.09 -12.19
C ARG A 83 -8.10 -21.68 -13.37
N GLU A 84 -7.02 -22.38 -13.08
CA GLU A 84 -6.31 -23.20 -14.08
C GLU A 84 -7.20 -24.35 -14.57
N LEU A 85 -7.03 -24.76 -15.83
CA LEU A 85 -7.63 -25.99 -16.32
C LEU A 85 -6.91 -27.19 -15.71
N SER A 86 -7.66 -28.24 -15.36
CA SER A 86 -7.03 -29.49 -14.91
C SER A 86 -6.11 -30.04 -16.01
N PRO A 87 -4.92 -30.57 -15.68
CA PRO A 87 -3.95 -31.04 -16.67
C PRO A 87 -4.46 -32.21 -17.52
N ASP A 88 -5.45 -32.94 -17.01
CA ASP A 88 -6.12 -34.05 -17.70
C ASP A 88 -7.21 -33.59 -18.67
N SER A 89 -7.57 -32.30 -18.66
CA SER A 89 -8.56 -31.76 -19.58
C SER A 89 -7.98 -31.60 -20.98
N SER A 90 -8.71 -32.08 -21.98
CA SER A 90 -8.35 -31.86 -23.38
C SER A 90 -8.37 -30.35 -23.70
N PRO A 91 -7.53 -29.86 -24.64
CA PRO A 91 -7.48 -28.44 -24.97
C PRO A 91 -8.87 -27.95 -25.40
N PHE A 92 -9.50 -27.16 -24.54
CA PHE A 92 -10.90 -26.71 -24.66
C PHE A 92 -11.12 -25.63 -25.74
N ASN A 93 -10.26 -25.60 -26.75
CA ASN A 93 -10.31 -24.60 -27.79
C ASN A 93 -11.09 -25.15 -28.98
N SER A 94 -12.39 -24.81 -29.04
CA SER A 94 -13.21 -25.02 -30.23
C SER A 94 -13.30 -23.71 -31.03
N SER A 95 -13.75 -23.78 -32.29
CA SER A 95 -13.92 -22.58 -33.13
C SER A 95 -14.83 -21.52 -32.50
N ASP A 96 -15.79 -21.97 -31.68
CA ASP A 96 -16.77 -21.11 -31.05
C ASP A 96 -16.47 -20.85 -29.55
N VAL A 97 -15.42 -21.43 -28.97
CA VAL A 97 -15.07 -21.21 -27.54
C VAL A 97 -13.60 -20.87 -27.37
N ILE A 98 -13.36 -19.69 -26.79
CA ILE A 98 -12.02 -19.19 -26.48
C ILE A 98 -11.87 -19.19 -24.96
N PHE A 99 -10.88 -19.92 -24.47
CA PHE A 99 -10.58 -20.00 -23.05
C PHE A 99 -9.31 -19.22 -22.71
N TRP A 100 -9.41 -18.29 -21.77
CA TRP A 100 -8.28 -17.59 -21.17
C TRP A 100 -8.16 -18.00 -19.71
N GLY A 101 -7.03 -18.60 -19.36
CA GLY A 101 -6.70 -18.97 -17.99
C GLY A 101 -6.08 -17.82 -17.19
N PRO A 102 -5.67 -18.11 -15.94
CA PRO A 102 -5.14 -17.13 -15.00
C PRO A 102 -3.99 -16.30 -15.56
N ASP A 103 -3.02 -16.94 -16.23
CA ASP A 103 -1.86 -16.27 -16.83
C ASP A 103 -2.27 -15.28 -17.93
N SER A 104 -3.23 -15.65 -18.78
CA SER A 104 -3.70 -14.80 -19.88
C SER A 104 -4.42 -13.57 -19.35
N ILE A 105 -5.27 -13.77 -18.34
CA ILE A 105 -6.02 -12.70 -17.68
C ILE A 105 -5.08 -11.77 -16.92
N SER A 106 -4.13 -12.33 -16.17
CA SER A 106 -3.16 -11.57 -15.39
C SER A 106 -2.29 -10.70 -16.29
N ASN A 107 -1.80 -11.24 -17.39
CA ASN A 107 -1.03 -10.47 -18.38
C ASN A 107 -1.89 -9.38 -19.04
N TRP A 108 -3.13 -9.70 -19.42
CA TRP A 108 -4.05 -8.77 -20.05
C TRP A 108 -4.37 -7.56 -19.15
N ILE A 109 -4.69 -7.82 -17.88
CA ILE A 109 -4.95 -6.77 -16.89
C ILE A 109 -3.66 -6.02 -16.53
N GLY A 110 -2.55 -6.72 -16.34
CA GLY A 110 -1.26 -6.12 -16.02
C GLY A 110 -0.80 -5.14 -17.09
N GLN A 111 -0.94 -5.50 -18.37
CA GLN A 111 -0.66 -4.59 -19.48
C GLN A 111 -1.58 -3.37 -19.48
N ALA A 112 -2.86 -3.54 -19.20
CA ALA A 112 -3.80 -2.43 -19.11
C ALA A 112 -3.49 -1.48 -17.94
N VAL A 113 -2.96 -1.99 -16.83
CA VAL A 113 -2.49 -1.16 -15.72
C VAL A 113 -1.23 -0.38 -16.12
N LEU A 114 -0.26 -1.06 -16.77
CA LEU A 114 0.98 -0.44 -17.22
C LEU A 114 0.76 0.62 -18.32
N SER A 115 -0.22 0.42 -19.20
CA SER A 115 -0.58 1.40 -20.24
C SER A 115 -1.41 2.57 -19.72
N GLY A 116 -1.87 2.51 -18.47
CA GLY A 116 -2.77 3.50 -17.87
C GLY A 116 -4.23 3.37 -18.31
N GLU A 117 -4.57 2.34 -19.11
CA GLU A 117 -5.96 2.02 -19.48
C GLU A 117 -6.79 1.61 -18.27
N LEU A 118 -6.16 0.98 -17.27
CA LEU A 118 -6.81 0.57 -16.03
C LEU A 118 -6.08 1.20 -14.84
N VAL A 119 -6.80 2.00 -14.05
CA VAL A 119 -6.26 2.47 -12.77
C VAL A 119 -6.51 1.39 -11.72
N ALA A 120 -5.44 0.71 -11.30
CA ALA A 120 -5.49 -0.20 -10.16
C ALA A 120 -5.85 0.61 -8.90
N ARG A 121 -7.05 0.38 -8.37
CA ARG A 121 -7.51 0.96 -7.10
C ARG A 121 -7.63 -0.17 -6.10
N ASN A 122 -7.06 -0.01 -4.92
CA ASN A 122 -7.32 -0.93 -3.82
C ASN A 122 -8.81 -0.85 -3.43
N PRO A 123 -9.45 -1.97 -3.04
CA PRO A 123 -10.87 -2.00 -2.69
C PRO A 123 -11.29 -1.02 -1.59
N ASP A 124 -10.35 -0.50 -0.77
CA ASP A 124 -10.64 0.47 0.29
C ASP A 124 -10.33 1.94 -0.06
N GLY A 125 -10.01 2.23 -1.32
CA GLY A 125 -9.82 3.60 -1.79
C GLY A 125 -11.11 4.18 -2.36
N MET A 126 -11.89 4.91 -1.55
CA MET A 126 -12.76 5.96 -2.11
C MET A 126 -11.93 6.81 -3.08
N PRO A 127 -12.49 7.27 -4.21
CA PRO A 127 -11.76 8.11 -5.12
C PRO A 127 -11.45 9.43 -4.42
N LYS A 128 -10.21 9.61 -3.95
CA LYS A 128 -9.66 10.93 -3.73
C LYS A 128 -9.48 11.54 -5.11
N GLY A 129 -10.55 12.15 -5.62
CA GLY A 129 -10.45 13.15 -6.66
C GLY A 129 -9.54 14.25 -6.15
N ASP A 130 -8.65 14.73 -7.02
CA ASP A 130 -7.78 15.89 -6.89
C ASP A 130 -8.02 16.73 -5.63
N LEU A 131 -7.34 16.39 -4.54
CA LEU A 131 -7.30 17.23 -3.35
C LEU A 131 -6.02 18.04 -3.39
N LEU A 132 -6.19 19.23 -3.96
CA LEU A 132 -5.57 20.44 -3.46
C LEU A 132 -5.51 20.39 -1.93
N LEU A 133 -4.32 20.70 -1.42
CA LEU A 133 -4.01 21.11 -0.05
C LEU A 133 -5.27 21.58 0.71
N SER A 134 -5.87 20.68 1.48
CA SER A 134 -6.88 21.04 2.47
C SER A 134 -6.38 20.54 3.81
N ASP A 135 -6.05 21.50 4.67
CA ASP A 135 -5.82 21.32 6.10
C ASP A 135 -6.88 20.36 6.67
N SER A 136 -6.47 19.11 6.91
CA SER A 136 -7.28 18.15 7.67
C SER A 136 -6.64 17.97 9.04
N ASP A 137 -6.68 19.03 9.83
CA ASP A 137 -6.48 18.99 11.28
C ASP A 137 -7.72 18.36 11.91
N ASN A 138 -7.77 17.02 11.90
CA ASN A 138 -8.60 16.30 12.85
C ASN A 138 -7.69 15.33 13.62
N PRO A 139 -7.25 15.69 14.84
CA PRO A 139 -6.26 14.92 15.60
C PRO A 139 -6.78 13.54 16.08
N ASP A 140 -8.08 13.26 15.92
CA ASP A 140 -8.73 12.03 16.37
C ASP A 140 -8.72 10.89 15.33
N ASN A 141 -8.27 11.12 14.10
CA ASN A 141 -8.20 10.06 13.10
C ASN A 141 -6.90 9.23 13.28
N CYS A 142 -6.87 8.42 14.33
CA CYS A 142 -5.78 7.48 14.65
C CYS A 142 -5.82 6.23 13.76
N GLU A 143 -5.87 6.40 12.45
CA GLU A 143 -5.68 5.28 11.53
C GLU A 143 -4.21 4.84 11.54
N PRO A 144 -3.94 3.53 11.49
CA PRO A 144 -2.58 3.06 11.37
C PRO A 144 -1.96 3.58 10.07
N ILE A 145 -0.64 3.83 10.09
CA ILE A 145 0.10 4.18 8.87
C ILE A 145 1.26 3.21 8.63
N SER A 146 1.70 3.12 7.39
CA SER A 146 2.91 2.38 7.02
C SER A 146 3.89 3.29 6.29
N LEU A 147 5.19 2.99 6.42
CA LEU A 147 6.24 3.70 5.71
C LEU A 147 6.62 2.98 4.40
N LYS A 148 7.19 3.72 3.46
CA LYS A 148 7.88 3.18 2.30
C LYS A 148 9.31 2.78 2.70
N PRO A 149 9.87 1.72 2.09
CA PRO A 149 11.27 1.41 2.28
C PRO A 149 12.14 2.50 1.64
N SER A 150 13.25 2.83 2.29
CA SER A 150 14.19 3.86 1.81
C SER A 150 15.19 3.34 0.77
N PHE A 151 15.21 2.02 0.54
CA PHE A 151 16.11 1.36 -0.40
C PHE A 151 15.52 0.05 -0.94
N ASP A 152 16.09 -0.44 -2.05
CA ASP A 152 15.77 -1.76 -2.59
C ASP A 152 16.53 -2.87 -1.83
N PRO A 153 15.83 -3.83 -1.20
CA PRO A 153 16.48 -4.91 -0.46
C PRO A 153 17.37 -5.80 -1.33
N ALA A 154 17.06 -5.97 -2.62
CA ALA A 154 17.90 -6.76 -3.53
C ALA A 154 19.26 -6.10 -3.75
N TYR A 155 19.26 -4.78 -3.98
CA TYR A 155 20.48 -3.99 -4.08
C TYR A 155 21.30 -4.03 -2.79
N TRP A 156 20.63 -3.91 -1.63
CA TRP A 156 21.29 -3.99 -0.32
C TRP A 156 21.98 -5.34 -0.09
N LEU A 157 21.32 -6.45 -0.45
CA LEU A 157 21.90 -7.81 -0.34
C LEU A 157 23.12 -8.00 -1.24
N ALA A 158 23.06 -7.52 -2.48
CA ALA A 158 24.18 -7.60 -3.41
C ALA A 158 25.44 -6.88 -2.86
N HIS A 159 25.27 -5.70 -2.26
CA HIS A 159 26.36 -4.94 -1.63
C HIS A 159 27.00 -5.64 -0.44
N ARG A 160 26.30 -6.60 0.16
CA ARG A 160 26.78 -7.40 1.28
C ARG A 160 27.31 -8.78 0.86
N GLY A 161 27.40 -9.06 -0.43
CA GLY A 161 27.79 -10.37 -0.95
C GLY A 161 26.77 -11.47 -0.64
N MET A 162 25.51 -11.09 -0.39
CA MET A 162 24.39 -11.97 -0.06
C MET A 162 23.39 -12.10 -1.22
N GLU A 163 23.87 -11.89 -2.44
CA GLU A 163 23.06 -12.02 -3.65
C GLU A 163 22.44 -13.42 -3.75
N GLY A 164 21.16 -13.48 -4.10
CA GLY A 164 20.39 -14.75 -4.13
C GLY A 164 19.88 -15.23 -2.76
N SER A 165 20.11 -14.49 -1.67
CA SER A 165 19.50 -14.83 -0.37
C SER A 165 17.98 -14.72 -0.44
N VAL A 166 17.28 -15.74 0.08
CA VAL A 166 15.82 -15.70 0.23
C VAL A 166 15.46 -14.70 1.32
N ILE A 167 14.59 -13.76 0.99
CA ILE A 167 14.03 -12.79 1.93
C ILE A 167 12.51 -12.91 2.01
N THR A 168 11.95 -12.66 3.19
CA THR A 168 10.50 -12.64 3.40
C THR A 168 10.08 -11.24 3.87
N PRO A 169 9.24 -10.52 3.12
CA PRO A 169 8.77 -9.19 3.52
C PRO A 169 7.88 -9.29 4.76
N VAL A 170 8.07 -8.36 5.68
CA VAL A 170 7.36 -8.26 6.96
C VAL A 170 7.11 -6.80 7.30
N LEU A 171 6.15 -6.55 8.19
CA LEU A 171 5.95 -5.24 8.82
C LEU A 171 6.54 -5.27 10.23
N LEU A 172 7.27 -4.23 10.60
CA LEU A 172 7.83 -4.04 11.93
C LEU A 172 6.96 -3.05 12.68
N ASN A 173 6.50 -3.44 13.87
CA ASN A 173 5.73 -2.55 14.73
C ASN A 173 6.58 -1.41 15.27
N ALA A 174 6.04 -0.21 15.15
CA ALA A 174 6.52 1.04 15.69
C ALA A 174 5.29 1.86 16.14
N LYS A 175 5.52 2.99 16.81
CA LYS A 175 4.43 3.88 17.24
C LYS A 175 4.52 5.22 16.53
N LEU A 176 3.36 5.77 16.20
CA LEU A 176 3.20 7.17 15.83
C LEU A 176 2.58 7.91 17.01
N TRP A 177 3.23 8.99 17.39
CA TRP A 177 2.78 9.90 18.43
C TRP A 177 2.30 11.19 17.78
N THR A 178 1.01 11.46 17.84
CA THR A 178 0.44 12.76 17.51
C THR A 178 0.49 13.63 18.76
N VAL A 179 1.27 14.69 18.70
CA VAL A 179 1.54 15.61 19.82
C VAL A 179 0.91 16.94 19.48
N THR A 180 0.04 17.46 20.34
CA THR A 180 -0.45 18.84 20.23
C THR A 180 -0.03 19.63 21.45
N GLY A 181 0.31 20.90 21.28
CA GLY A 181 0.74 21.73 22.39
C GLY A 181 1.29 23.07 21.96
N ASP A 182 1.79 23.81 22.94
CA ASP A 182 2.21 25.19 22.75
C ASP A 182 3.74 25.30 22.67
N LEU A 183 4.24 26.04 21.68
CA LEU A 183 5.59 26.56 21.62
C LEU A 183 5.63 27.96 22.24
N VAL A 184 6.62 28.22 23.10
CA VAL A 184 6.80 29.51 23.78
C VAL A 184 8.08 30.17 23.29
N ALA A 185 7.94 31.38 22.77
CA ALA A 185 9.05 32.22 22.35
C ALA A 185 9.77 32.87 23.56
N PRO A 186 11.00 33.37 23.40
CA PRO A 186 11.67 34.18 24.42
C PRO A 186 10.90 35.47 24.74
N SER A 187 10.13 35.99 23.78
CA SER A 187 9.23 37.14 23.93
C SER A 187 7.96 36.84 24.73
N LEU A 188 7.76 35.59 25.18
CA LEU A 188 6.54 35.07 25.80
C LEU A 188 5.34 34.90 24.84
N ASP A 189 5.55 35.06 23.54
CA ASP A 189 4.56 34.68 22.54
C ASP A 189 4.32 33.16 22.59
N VAL A 190 3.07 32.76 22.37
CA VAL A 190 2.63 31.36 22.44
C VAL A 190 1.99 30.97 21.11
N GLU A 191 2.46 29.88 20.53
CA GLU A 191 1.93 29.32 19.28
C GLU A 191 1.55 27.87 19.50
N ARG A 192 0.28 27.53 19.23
CA ARG A 192 -0.21 26.16 19.32
C ARG A 192 -0.04 25.47 17.97
N ASP A 193 0.49 24.26 18.00
CA ASP A 193 0.83 23.50 16.80
C ASP A 193 0.68 21.99 17.06
N HIS A 194 0.79 21.19 16.00
CA HIS A 194 0.66 19.74 16.02
C HIS A 194 1.86 19.06 15.34
N TRP A 195 2.28 17.92 15.88
CA TRP A 195 3.45 17.19 15.40
C TRP A 195 3.20 15.70 15.37
N SER A 196 3.77 15.03 14.36
CA SER A 196 3.74 13.58 14.23
C SER A 196 5.15 13.04 14.44
N VAL A 197 5.34 12.27 15.50
CA VAL A 197 6.64 11.72 15.92
C VAL A 197 6.61 10.20 15.83
N ILE A 198 7.59 9.61 15.17
CA ILE A 198 7.77 8.16 15.07
C ILE A 198 8.67 7.70 16.22
N GLU A 199 8.21 6.72 16.98
CA GLU A 199 9.04 5.90 17.87
C GLU A 199 9.36 4.59 17.18
N ASP A 200 10.62 4.42 16.79
CA ASP A 200 11.16 3.19 16.23
C ASP A 200 11.90 2.40 17.34
N PRO A 201 11.27 1.36 17.90
CA PRO A 201 11.84 0.54 18.97
C PRO A 201 12.98 -0.36 18.47
N TRP A 202 13.08 -0.63 17.16
CA TRP A 202 14.13 -1.46 16.59
C TRP A 202 15.45 -0.72 16.55
N SER A 203 15.42 0.57 16.19
CA SER A 203 16.62 1.42 16.15
C SER A 203 16.82 2.30 17.37
N ALA A 204 15.92 2.22 18.36
CA ALA A 204 15.88 3.07 19.54
C ALA A 204 15.91 4.57 19.17
N CYS A 205 15.09 4.94 18.18
CA CYS A 205 15.09 6.27 17.57
C CYS A 205 13.72 6.94 17.68
N LEU A 206 13.73 8.24 17.99
CA LEU A 206 12.59 9.14 17.86
C LEU A 206 12.88 10.15 16.76
N ARG A 207 11.93 10.34 15.83
CA ARG A 207 12.09 11.30 14.74
C ARG A 207 10.74 11.86 14.28
N MET A 208 10.77 13.03 13.65
CA MET A 208 9.59 13.56 12.97
C MET A 208 9.19 12.65 11.80
N LEU A 209 7.89 12.46 11.63
CA LEU A 209 7.32 11.86 10.43
C LEU A 209 7.51 12.83 9.26
N ASP A 210 8.14 12.35 8.20
CA ASP A 210 8.07 12.98 6.88
C ASP A 210 6.94 12.30 6.11
N TYR A 211 5.89 13.05 5.76
CA TYR A 211 4.74 12.49 5.04
C TYR A 211 5.11 11.94 3.66
N SER A 212 6.26 12.32 3.09
CA SER A 212 6.77 11.68 1.86
C SER A 212 7.21 10.23 2.07
N ASP A 213 7.64 9.87 3.29
CA ASP A 213 7.97 8.50 3.69
C ASP A 213 6.70 7.63 3.79
N GLN A 214 5.50 8.20 3.91
CA GLN A 214 4.28 7.44 4.11
C GLN A 214 3.92 6.61 2.87
N ALA A 215 3.60 5.34 3.08
CA ALA A 215 3.06 4.47 2.07
C ALA A 215 1.59 4.81 1.79
N ASN A 216 1.16 4.66 0.54
CA ASN A 216 -0.22 4.95 0.17
C ASN A 216 -1.21 3.94 0.78
N ASN A 217 -0.73 2.75 1.13
CA ASN A 217 -1.53 1.67 1.70
C ASN A 217 -0.65 0.81 2.62
N ILE A 218 -1.28 0.08 3.54
CA ILE A 218 -0.63 -0.91 4.39
C ILE A 218 -0.79 -2.27 3.71
N PRO A 219 0.30 -2.94 3.32
CA PRO A 219 0.21 -4.26 2.71
C PRO A 219 -0.19 -5.31 3.76
N ASP A 220 -0.95 -6.32 3.34
CA ASP A 220 -1.29 -7.47 4.21
C ASP A 220 -0.08 -8.40 4.31
N LEU A 221 0.76 -8.16 5.31
CA LEU A 221 1.99 -8.89 5.58
C LEU A 221 2.06 -9.29 7.04
N ARG A 222 2.88 -10.30 7.34
CA ARG A 222 3.19 -10.67 8.71
C ARG A 222 3.81 -9.48 9.45
N THR A 223 3.22 -9.16 10.61
CA THR A 223 3.76 -8.16 11.53
C THR A 223 4.68 -8.79 12.58
N ILE A 224 5.78 -8.12 12.90
CA ILE A 224 6.71 -8.48 13.96
C ILE A 224 6.71 -7.36 15.01
N SER A 225 6.50 -7.73 16.26
CA SER A 225 6.65 -6.83 17.40
C SER A 225 8.08 -6.86 17.95
N PRO A 226 8.63 -5.73 18.39
CA PRO A 226 9.86 -5.71 19.18
C PRO A 226 9.62 -6.34 20.57
N ALA A 227 10.69 -6.56 21.33
CA ALA A 227 10.58 -6.89 22.75
C ALA A 227 10.02 -5.71 23.56
N ASP A 228 9.24 -5.97 24.60
CA ASP A 228 8.55 -4.94 25.39
C ASP A 228 9.53 -3.93 26.01
N GLU A 229 10.73 -4.38 26.37
CA GLU A 229 11.83 -3.56 26.90
C GLU A 229 12.47 -2.59 25.88
N SER A 230 12.18 -2.76 24.59
CA SER A 230 12.71 -1.90 23.52
C SER A 230 11.95 -0.57 23.40
N TRP A 231 10.73 -0.50 23.95
CA TRP A 231 9.93 0.72 23.97
C TRP A 231 10.45 1.70 25.02
N LEU A 232 10.38 2.99 24.71
CA LEU A 232 10.78 4.02 25.66
C LEU A 232 9.74 4.12 26.79
N PRO A 233 10.18 4.22 28.05
CA PRO A 233 9.27 4.54 29.13
C PRO A 233 8.70 5.95 28.91
N GLU A 234 7.42 6.14 29.24
CA GLU A 234 6.66 7.37 29.00
C GLU A 234 7.39 8.65 29.46
N SER A 235 8.06 8.60 30.62
CA SER A 235 8.83 9.73 31.15
C SER A 235 10.01 10.13 30.25
N ARG A 236 10.69 9.16 29.64
CA ARG A 236 11.79 9.38 28.70
C ARG A 236 11.27 9.77 27.33
N LEU A 237 10.18 9.16 26.87
CA LEU A 237 9.50 9.52 25.62
C LEU A 237 9.14 11.00 25.61
N HIS A 238 8.42 11.48 26.63
CA HIS A 238 8.02 12.89 26.74
C HIS A 238 9.22 13.85 26.75
N MET A 239 10.31 13.47 27.42
CA MET A 239 11.52 14.28 27.47
C MET A 239 12.21 14.37 26.10
N GLU A 240 12.33 13.26 25.38
CA GLU A 240 12.97 13.23 24.07
C GLU A 240 12.11 13.92 23.00
N ILE A 241 10.78 13.75 23.05
CA ILE A 241 9.86 14.52 22.19
C ILE A 241 10.00 16.02 22.47
N GLN A 242 10.03 16.44 23.74
CA GLN A 242 10.20 17.85 24.09
C GLN A 242 11.48 18.43 23.48
N LYS A 243 12.60 17.69 23.50
CA LYS A 243 13.86 18.09 22.86
C LYS A 243 13.72 18.15 21.34
N LEU A 244 13.04 17.17 20.73
CA LEU A 244 12.84 17.08 19.29
C LEU A 244 12.01 18.26 18.75
N LEU A 245 11.03 18.73 19.53
CA LEU A 245 10.12 19.83 19.17
C LEU A 245 10.70 21.23 19.44
N GLU A 246 11.91 21.36 19.98
CA GLU A 246 12.54 22.68 20.14
C GLU A 246 12.93 23.26 18.77
N VAL A 247 12.26 24.34 18.36
CA VAL A 247 12.47 24.95 17.04
C VAL A 247 13.23 26.27 17.17
N ARG A 248 14.09 26.59 16.18
CA ARG A 248 14.66 27.93 16.01
C ARG A 248 13.90 28.66 14.91
N LYS A 249 13.06 29.63 15.27
CA LYS A 249 12.30 30.46 14.31
C LYS A 249 13.00 31.81 14.14
N ARG A 250 12.81 32.45 12.98
CA ARG A 250 13.32 33.82 12.75
C ARG A 250 12.53 34.79 13.62
N SER A 251 13.23 35.69 14.31
CA SER A 251 12.57 36.77 15.04
C SER A 251 11.73 37.60 14.07
N ARG A 252 10.46 37.83 14.41
CA ARG A 252 9.59 38.72 13.64
C ARG A 252 9.94 40.15 14.07
N VAL A 253 11.06 40.66 13.56
CA VAL A 253 11.42 42.06 13.76
C VAL A 253 10.37 42.90 13.05
N GLU A 254 9.52 43.60 13.83
CA GLU A 254 8.66 44.65 13.29
C GLU A 254 9.56 45.65 12.55
N GLU A 255 9.18 45.99 11.32
CA GLU A 255 9.88 46.99 10.52
C GLU A 255 9.76 48.37 11.17
N THR A 256 10.58 48.63 12.19
CA THR A 256 10.87 49.99 12.63
C THR A 256 12.15 50.45 11.94
N ASP A 257 11.96 51.44 11.07
CA ASP A 257 12.95 52.16 10.27
C ASP A 257 14.34 52.30 10.92
N SER A 258 15.38 51.84 10.22
CA SER A 258 16.59 52.64 9.96
C SER A 258 17.61 51.91 9.09
N SER A 259 18.09 52.67 8.10
CA SER A 259 19.07 52.35 7.05
C SER A 259 20.39 51.71 7.54
N GLY A 260 20.71 50.51 7.04
CA GLY A 260 22.04 49.89 7.08
C GLY A 260 22.11 48.57 6.28
N PRO A 261 23.21 48.23 5.58
CA PRO A 261 23.21 47.18 4.55
C PRO A 261 23.37 45.73 5.08
N VAL A 262 23.21 45.50 6.38
CA VAL A 262 23.32 44.15 6.97
C VAL A 262 22.18 43.92 7.94
N LYS A 263 21.06 43.36 7.44
CA LYS A 263 20.01 42.81 8.30
C LYS A 263 20.55 41.52 8.94
N SER A 264 21.01 41.59 10.19
CA SER A 264 21.34 40.37 10.93
C SER A 264 20.05 39.60 11.20
N MET A 265 20.00 38.34 10.75
CA MET A 265 18.85 37.47 11.01
C MET A 265 19.05 36.82 12.38
N LEU A 266 18.36 37.31 13.41
CA LEU A 266 18.37 36.68 14.73
C LEU A 266 17.36 35.52 14.74
N LEU A 267 17.82 34.33 15.10
CA LEU A 267 16.99 33.15 15.34
C LEU A 267 16.65 33.08 16.83
N GLU A 268 15.37 33.00 17.14
CA GLU A 268 14.86 32.81 18.49
C GLU A 268 14.57 31.33 18.74
N LYS A 269 14.93 30.85 19.93
CA LYS A 269 14.61 29.49 20.37
C LYS A 269 13.20 29.45 20.93
N TRP A 270 12.31 28.71 20.27
CA TRP A 270 10.97 28.42 20.73
C TRP A 270 10.99 27.08 21.47
N SER A 271 10.49 27.08 22.70
CA SER A 271 10.54 25.92 23.59
C SER A 271 9.16 25.31 23.76
N PHE A 272 9.07 23.99 23.64
CA PHE A 272 7.82 23.27 23.82
C PHE A 272 7.38 23.25 25.29
N ARG A 273 6.13 23.65 25.56
CA ARG A 273 5.54 23.70 26.90
C ARG A 273 4.87 22.37 27.23
N LYS A 274 5.55 21.56 28.04
CA LYS A 274 5.12 20.23 28.46
C LYS A 274 3.74 20.19 29.12
N GLU A 275 3.38 21.22 29.89
CA GLU A 275 2.11 21.26 30.64
C GLU A 275 0.88 21.39 29.71
N SER A 276 1.09 21.91 28.49
CA SER A 276 0.04 22.09 27.49
C SER A 276 -0.08 20.89 26.52
N ALA A 277 0.80 19.90 26.67
CA ALA A 277 0.99 18.83 25.72
C ALA A 277 -0.09 17.74 25.84
N GLN A 278 -0.63 17.32 24.71
CA GLN A 278 -1.48 16.14 24.59
C GLN A 278 -0.80 15.16 23.63
N PHE A 279 -0.76 13.89 24.01
CA PHE A 279 -0.11 12.82 23.26
C PHE A 279 -1.16 11.77 22.90
N HIS A 280 -1.23 11.41 21.62
CA HIS A 280 -2.09 10.35 21.11
C HIS A 280 -1.22 9.31 20.40
N GLU A 281 -1.38 8.04 20.77
CA GLU A 281 -0.68 6.91 20.16
C GLU A 281 -1.51 6.33 19.01
N SER A 282 -0.89 6.09 17.87
CA SER A 282 -1.42 5.22 16.81
C SER A 282 -0.35 4.25 16.30
N ALA A 283 -0.79 3.16 15.67
CA ALA A 283 0.12 2.14 15.18
C ALA A 283 0.85 2.61 13.91
N LEU A 284 2.15 2.32 13.84
CA LEU A 284 2.98 2.58 12.67
C LEU A 284 3.72 1.33 12.24
N PHE A 285 3.72 1.05 10.94
CA PHE A 285 4.37 -0.12 10.37
C PHE A 285 5.56 0.27 9.50
N ILE A 286 6.76 -0.18 9.91
CA ILE A 286 7.99 0.00 9.14
C ILE A 286 8.20 -1.24 8.26
N PRO A 287 8.46 -1.10 6.95
CA PRO A 287 8.76 -2.24 6.10
C PRO A 287 10.06 -2.89 6.55
N GLY A 288 10.12 -4.22 6.51
CA GLY A 288 11.33 -4.98 6.80
C GLY A 288 11.35 -6.31 6.06
N TRP A 289 12.47 -7.03 6.19
CA TRP A 289 12.63 -8.34 5.57
C TRP A 289 13.36 -9.31 6.49
N ILE A 290 12.84 -10.53 6.63
CA ILE A 290 13.57 -11.62 7.27
C ILE A 290 14.53 -12.21 6.24
N ILE A 291 15.83 -12.18 6.53
CA ILE A 291 16.87 -12.81 5.73
C ILE A 291 16.97 -14.28 6.16
N GLN A 292 16.47 -15.20 5.35
CA GLN A 292 16.34 -16.61 5.72
C GLN A 292 17.67 -17.30 6.04
N THR A 293 18.76 -16.89 5.37
CA THR A 293 20.10 -17.45 5.60
C THR A 293 20.68 -17.12 6.98
N THR A 294 20.25 -16.00 7.58
CA THR A 294 20.79 -15.53 8.87
C THR A 294 19.74 -15.52 9.99
N GLY A 295 18.46 -15.61 9.65
CA GLY A 295 17.34 -15.42 10.60
C GLY A 295 17.18 -13.98 11.09
N LYS A 296 17.91 -13.01 10.53
CA LYS A 296 17.88 -11.60 10.96
C LYS A 296 16.85 -10.79 10.19
N ILE A 297 16.39 -9.70 10.82
CA ILE A 297 15.47 -8.72 10.24
C ILE A 297 16.27 -7.57 9.65
N LEU A 298 16.14 -7.32 8.35
CA LEU A 298 16.59 -6.11 7.68
C LEU A 298 15.52 -5.03 7.81
N HIS A 299 15.88 -3.89 8.41
CA HIS A 299 14.98 -2.78 8.66
C HIS A 299 14.94 -1.81 7.47
N GLY A 300 13.74 -1.60 6.91
CA GLY A 300 13.57 -0.95 5.61
C GLY A 300 13.73 0.57 5.59
N SER A 301 13.77 1.24 6.73
CA SER A 301 14.06 2.68 6.76
C SER A 301 15.55 3.01 6.94
N ASN A 302 16.36 2.10 7.49
CA ASN A 302 17.74 2.41 7.91
C ASN A 302 18.80 1.42 7.40
N GLY A 303 18.39 0.27 6.84
CA GLY A 303 19.29 -0.73 6.26
C GLY A 303 20.14 -1.49 7.28
N ARG A 304 19.78 -1.46 8.57
CA ARG A 304 20.43 -2.24 9.64
C ARG A 304 19.73 -3.58 9.82
N THR A 305 20.48 -4.55 10.36
CA THR A 305 19.95 -5.88 10.67
C THR A 305 19.79 -6.09 12.16
N TYR A 306 18.67 -6.67 12.58
CA TYR A 306 18.31 -6.94 13.96
C TYR A 306 18.06 -8.43 14.17
N ASN A 307 18.23 -8.93 15.39
CA ASN A 307 17.89 -10.31 15.70
C ASN A 307 16.37 -10.42 15.88
N LEU A 308 15.79 -11.54 15.43
CA LEU A 308 14.37 -11.84 15.66
C LEU A 308 14.09 -12.01 17.17
N ASP A 309 15.10 -12.47 17.91
CA ASP A 309 15.10 -12.58 19.37
C ASP A 309 15.87 -11.40 19.97
N ALA A 310 15.17 -10.30 20.27
CA ALA A 310 15.74 -9.26 21.11
C ALA A 310 15.63 -9.69 22.59
N SER A 311 16.55 -10.56 23.04
CA SER A 311 17.10 -10.44 24.40
C SER A 311 18.45 -9.74 24.27
N PRO A 312 18.76 -8.72 25.08
CA PRO A 312 20.06 -8.08 25.03
C PRO A 312 21.12 -9.09 25.50
N SER A 313 22.03 -9.45 24.59
CA SER A 313 23.31 -10.04 24.97
C SER A 313 24.09 -8.98 25.75
N ALA A 314 24.03 -9.08 27.07
CA ALA A 314 24.87 -8.32 27.98
C ALA A 314 26.34 -8.54 27.61
N THR A 315 26.99 -7.47 27.14
CA THR A 315 28.45 -7.35 27.10
C THR A 315 28.79 -6.11 27.89
N THR A 316 29.00 -6.23 29.21
CA THR A 316 30.29 -6.13 29.92
C THR A 316 30.05 -6.36 31.40
#